data_AF-A0A523XPJ6-F1
#
_entry.id   AF-A0A523XPJ6-F1
#
_cell.length_a   1.000
_cell.length_b   1.000
_cell.length_c   1.000
_cell.angle_alpha   90.00
_cell.angle_beta   90.00
_cell.angle_gamma   90.00
#
_symmetry.space_group_name_H-M   'P 1'
#
loop_
_entity.id
_entity.type
_entity.pdbx_description
1 polymer ?
#
loop_
_entity_poly.entity_id
_entity_poly.type
_entity_poly.pdbx_seq_one_letter_code
_entity_poly.pdbx_strand_id
1 'polypeptide(L)' 'KLLEFLGIEPDRVRMTWVSAAEGRKYADVVREVTEDIKKLGPMTKFRREKEW' A
#
# COMPACT_ATOMS: atom_id res chain seq x y z
N LYS A 1 -2.76 0.05 -15.38
CA LYS A 1 -1.92 -1.14 -15.69
C LYS A 1 -0.43 -0.77 -15.72
N LEU A 2 0.06 -0.06 -14.69
CA LEU A 2 1.48 0.27 -14.53
C LEU A 2 2.05 -0.48 -13.33
N LEU A 3 1.33 -0.42 -12.19
CA LEU A 3 1.71 -1.15 -10.97
C LEU A 3 1.91 -2.64 -11.26
N GLU A 4 0.94 -3.29 -11.90
CA GLU A 4 1.04 -4.71 -12.26
C GLU A 4 2.22 -4.99 -13.21
N PHE A 5 2.48 -4.09 -14.17
CA PHE A 5 3.62 -4.21 -15.08
C PHE A 5 4.96 -4.15 -14.33
N LEU A 6 5.03 -3.32 -13.28
CA LEU A 6 6.18 -3.24 -12.38
C LEU A 6 6.22 -4.42 -11.39
N GLY A 7 5.24 -5.33 -11.38
CA GLY A 7 5.16 -6.41 -10.40
C GLY A 7 4.60 -5.97 -9.04
N ILE A 8 3.86 -4.86 -9.00
CA ILE A 8 3.17 -4.36 -7.81
C ILE A 8 1.69 -4.76 -7.88
N GLU A 9 1.23 -5.56 -6.91
CA GLU A 9 -0.20 -5.83 -6.76
C GLU A 9 -0.96 -4.51 -6.52
N PRO A 10 -2.04 -4.22 -7.27
CA PRO A 10 -2.78 -2.96 -7.16
C PRO A 10 -3.22 -2.62 -5.73
N ASP A 11 -3.60 -3.65 -4.97
CA ASP A 11 -4.07 -3.52 -3.58
C ASP A 11 -2.99 -3.02 -2.60
N ARG A 12 -1.72 -2.99 -3.02
CA ARG A 12 -0.62 -2.42 -2.22
C ARG A 12 -0.55 -0.89 -2.30
N VAL A 13 -1.34 -0.25 -3.16
CA VAL A 13 -1.38 1.20 -3.32
C VAL A 13 -2.82 1.68 -3.09
N ARG A 14 -3.02 2.52 -2.07
CA ARG A 14 -4.31 3.15 -1.77
C ARG A 14 -4.15 4.66 -1.75
N MET A 15 -5.05 5.36 -2.44
CA MET A 15 -5.15 6.81 -2.41
C MET A 15 -6.40 7.22 -1.66
N THR A 16 -6.25 8.14 -0.71
CA THR A 16 -7.38 8.70 0.05
C THR A 16 -7.14 10.18 0.32
N TRP A 17 -8.22 10.90 0.63
CA TRP A 17 -8.18 12.30 1.01
C TRP A 17 -8.56 12.44 2.49
N VAL A 18 -7.65 12.96 3.29
CA VAL A 18 -7.85 13.20 4.72
C VAL A 18 -7.36 14.60 5.05
N SER A 19 -8.27 15.44 5.53
CA SER A 19 -7.99 16.81 5.97
C SER A 19 -7.41 16.84 7.38
N ALA A 20 -6.86 17.98 7.79
CA ALA A 20 -6.26 18.17 9.11
C ALA A 20 -7.22 17.93 10.28
N ALA A 21 -8.54 18.08 10.08
CA ALA A 21 -9.55 17.86 11.11
C ALA A 21 -10.02 16.39 11.21
N GLU A 22 -9.65 15.53 10.26
CA GLU A 22 -10.18 14.16 10.12
C GLU A 22 -9.28 13.11 10.80
N GLY A 23 -8.81 13.38 12.03
CA GLY A 23 -7.87 12.50 12.73
C GLY A 23 -8.36 11.06 12.92
N ARG A 24 -9.65 10.85 13.20
CA ARG A 24 -10.23 9.50 13.33
C ARG A 24 -10.20 8.74 12.00
N LYS A 25 -10.60 9.38 10.91
CA LYS A 25 -10.58 8.79 9.55
C LYS A 25 -9.15 8.42 9.14
N TYR A 26 -8.17 9.25 9.47
CA TYR A 26 -6.76 8.92 9.24
C TYR A 26 -6.38 7.60 9.91
N ALA A 27 -6.69 7.47 11.21
CA ALA A 27 -6.38 6.28 11.98
C ALA A 27 -7.05 5.03 11.41
N ASP A 28 -8.32 5.14 11.00
CA ASP A 28 -9.06 4.04 10.39
C ASP A 28 -8.45 3.61 9.05
N VAL A 29 -8.12 4.56 8.17
CA VAL A 29 -7.47 4.26 6.89
C VAL A 29 -6.13 3.56 7.10
N VAL A 30 -5.29 4.07 8.00
CA VAL A 30 -3.97 3.48 8.26
C VAL A 30 -4.11 2.06 8.81
N ARG A 31 -5.07 1.83 9.70
CA ARG A 31 -5.39 0.50 10.24
C ARG A 31 -5.78 -0.46 9.11
N GLU A 32 -6.71 -0.07 8.25
CA GLU A 32 -7.20 -0.89 7.15
C GLU A 32 -6.11 -1.22 6.13
N VAL A 33 -5.33 -0.22 5.70
CA VAL A 33 -4.20 -0.44 4.79
C VAL A 33 -3.20 -1.42 5.42
N THR A 34 -2.90 -1.26 6.71
CA THR A 34 -1.97 -2.15 7.41
C THR A 34 -2.48 -3.59 7.47
N GLU A 35 -3.76 -3.78 7.78
CA GLU A 35 -4.41 -5.09 7.80
C GLU A 35 -4.42 -5.75 6.41
N ASP A 36 -4.73 -4.99 5.37
CA ASP A 36 -4.77 -5.48 3.99
C ASP A 36 -3.37 -5.90 3.51
N ILE A 37 -2.34 -5.09 3.77
CA ILE A 37 -0.95 -5.44 3.43
C ILE A 37 -0.48 -6.68 4.19
N LYS A 38 -0.87 -6.85 5.46
CA LYS A 38 -0.54 -8.06 6.23
C LYS A 38 -1.16 -9.31 5.61
N LYS A 39 -2.40 -9.24 5.12
CA LYS A 39 -3.07 -10.35 4.44
C LYS A 39 -2.39 -10.71 3.11
N LEU A 40 -1.91 -9.71 2.37
CA LEU A 40 -1.18 -9.91 1.11
C LEU A 40 0.21 -10.52 1.32
N GLY A 41 0.77 -10.41 2.53
CA GLY A 41 2.09 -10.94 2.85
C GLY A 41 3.24 -10.21 2.15
N PRO A 42 4.47 -10.75 2.26
CA PRO A 42 5.66 -10.16 1.67
C PRO A 42 5.56 -9.97 0.16
N MET A 43 6.23 -8.94 -0.35
CA MET A 43 6.26 -8.66 -1.78
C MET A 43 7.26 -9.57 -2.50
N THR A 44 6.79 -10.32 -3.49
CA THR A 44 7.59 -11.34 -4.19
C THR A 44 7.86 -11.01 -5.66
N LYS A 45 7.09 -10.10 -6.25
CA LYS A 45 7.12 -9.79 -7.69
C LYS A 45 7.89 -8.52 -8.04
N PHE A 46 7.93 -7.54 -7.12
CA PHE A 46 8.71 -6.32 -7.30
C PHE A 46 10.18 -6.58 -6.95
N ARG A 47 11.01 -6.83 -7.97
CA ARG A 47 12.44 -7.14 -7.80
C ARG A 47 13.23 -5.84 -7.67
N ARG A 48 13.74 -5.55 -6.47
CA ARG A 48 14.79 -4.54 -6.28
C ARG A 48 16.12 -5.18 -6.69
N GLU A 49 16.69 -4.77 -7.82
CA GLU A 49 18.10 -5.07 -8.09
C GLU A 49 18.92 -4.44 -6.96
N LYS A 50 19.51 -5.30 -6.12
CA LYS A 50 20.46 -4.87 -5.10
C LYS A 50 21.81 -4.71 -5.79
N GLU A 51 21.96 -3.62 -6.54
CA GLU A 51 23.28 -3.11 -6.89
C GLU A 51 23.57 -1.90 -5.99
N TRP A 52 24.26 -2.17 -4.90
CA TRP A 52 24.96 -1.18 -4.09
C TRP A 52 26.20 -1.85 -3.52
#